data_AF-A0A7T5JGR8-F1
#
_entry.id   AF-A0A7T5JGR8-F1
#
_cell.length_a   1.000
_cell.length_b   1.000
_cell.length_c   1.000
_cell.angle_alpha   90.00
_cell.angle_beta   90.00
_cell.angle_gamma   90.00
#
_symmetry.space_group_name_H-M   'P 1'
#
loop_
_entity.id
_entity.type
_entity.pdbx_description
1 polymer ?
#
loop_
_entity_poly.entity_id
_entity_poly.type
_entity_poly.pdbx_seq_one_letter_code
_entity_poly.pdbx_strand_id
1 'polypeptide(L)' 'MDGILLIEEALKLSPFERAQLIDALWQSLDSSDQGAIDQAWLEESQDRLRAYRQGDIEAVDGERSLSDLKERLSR' A
#
# COMPACT_ATOMS: atom_id res chain seq x y z
N MET A 1 -9.39 7.31 -27.97
CA MET A 1 -10.54 6.40 -28.17
C MET A 1 -9.98 5.01 -27.91
N ASP A 2 -9.46 4.74 -26.71
CA ASP A 2 -8.49 3.63 -26.52
C ASP A 2 -8.52 3.01 -25.12
N GLY A 3 -8.98 3.74 -24.10
CA GLY A 3 -9.04 3.20 -22.72
C GLY A 3 -10.03 2.06 -22.54
N ILE A 4 -11.16 2.08 -23.27
CA ILE A 4 -12.16 0.99 -23.22
C ILE A 4 -11.56 -0.28 -23.84
N LEU A 5 -10.88 -0.15 -24.99
CA LEU A 5 -10.20 -1.28 -25.65
C LEU A 5 -9.10 -1.87 -24.75
N LEU A 6 -8.31 -1.02 -24.09
CA LEU A 6 -7.25 -1.47 -23.17
C LEU A 6 -7.81 -2.26 -21.98
N ILE A 7 -8.94 -1.83 -21.42
CA ILE A 7 -9.62 -2.55 -20.33
C ILE A 7 -10.14 -3.90 -20.84
N GLU A 8 -10.76 -3.94 -22.02
CA GLU A 8 -11.26 -5.18 -22.61
C GLU A 8 -10.14 -6.20 -22.84
N GLU A 9 -8.98 -5.77 -23.35
CA GLU A 9 -7.81 -6.66 -23.51
C GLU A 9 -7.22 -7.10 -22.17
N ALA A 10 -7.11 -6.18 -21.19
CA ALA A 10 -6.63 -6.53 -19.85
C ALA A 10 -7.54 -7.55 -19.16
N LEU A 11 -8.87 -7.50 -19.40
CA LEU A 11 -9.82 -8.46 -18.84
C LEU A 11 -9.72 -9.86 -19.46
N LYS A 12 -9.17 -9.99 -20.67
CA LYS A 12 -8.92 -11.29 -21.33
C LYS A 12 -7.73 -12.06 -20.73
N LEU A 13 -6.82 -11.35 -20.06
CA LEU A 13 -5.69 -11.96 -19.37
C LEU A 13 -6.16 -12.91 -18.26
N SER A 14 -5.35 -13.93 -17.97
CA SER A 14 -5.57 -14.79 -16.80
C SER A 14 -5.48 -13.98 -15.49
N PRO A 15 -6.06 -14.47 -14.39
CA PRO A 15 -5.95 -13.77 -13.10
C PRO A 15 -4.51 -13.44 -12.69
N PHE A 16 -3.56 -14.31 -13.00
CA PHE A 16 -2.14 -14.10 -12.69
C PHE A 16 -1.53 -13.00 -13.54
N GLU A 17 -1.75 -13.02 -14.86
CA GLU A 17 -1.26 -11.97 -15.77
C GLU A 17 -1.87 -10.61 -15.46
N ARG A 18 -3.14 -10.56 -15.03
CA ARG A 18 -3.76 -9.32 -14.54
C ARG A 18 -3.08 -8.80 -13.29
N ALA A 19 -2.73 -9.67 -12.34
CA ALA A 19 -2.00 -9.26 -11.14
C ALA A 19 -0.64 -8.65 -11.52
N GLN A 20 0.11 -9.30 -12.43
CA GLN A 20 1.38 -8.78 -12.91
C GLN A 20 1.23 -7.42 -13.62
N LEU A 21 0.17 -7.24 -14.41
CA LEU A 21 -0.11 -5.96 -15.05
C LEU A 21 -0.44 -4.88 -14.02
N ILE A 22 -1.23 -5.21 -13.00
CA ILE A 22 -1.53 -4.29 -11.90
C ILE A 22 -0.25 -3.87 -11.18
N ASP A 23 0.63 -4.82 -10.85
CA ASP A 23 1.90 -4.52 -10.19
C ASP A 23 2.79 -3.59 -11.03
N ALA A 24 2.88 -3.85 -12.34
CA ALA A 24 3.65 -3.00 -13.25
C ALA A 24 3.07 -1.59 -13.40
N LEU A 25 1.74 -1.49 -13.50
CA LEU A 25 1.05 -0.19 -13.54
C LEU A 25 1.23 0.56 -12.23
N TRP A 26 1.12 -0.13 -11.09
CA TRP A 26 1.32 0.46 -9.78
C TRP A 26 2.74 1.03 -9.65
N GLN A 27 3.76 0.23 -9.98
CA GLN A 27 5.16 0.66 -9.97
C GLN A 27 5.43 1.85 -10.91
N SER A 28 4.69 1.96 -12.02
CA SER A 28 4.84 3.09 -12.95
C SER A 28 4.35 4.43 -12.37
N LEU A 29 3.54 4.40 -11.30
CA LEU A 29 3.06 5.60 -10.60
C LEU A 29 4.03 6.09 -9.53
N ASP A 30 5.05 5.29 -9.21
CA ASP A 30 6.03 5.63 -8.19
C ASP A 30 6.90 6.81 -8.63
N SER A 31 7.12 7.74 -7.71
CA SER A 31 8.03 8.87 -7.94
C SER A 31 9.49 8.41 -7.93
N SER A 32 10.41 9.25 -8.42
CA SER A 32 11.86 8.97 -8.35
C SER A 32 12.36 8.67 -6.93
N ASP A 33 11.65 9.20 -5.93
CA ASP A 33 12.04 9.13 -4.53
C ASP A 33 11.42 7.93 -3.82
N GLN A 34 10.57 7.14 -4.50
CA GLN A 34 9.84 6.03 -3.88
C GLN A 34 10.78 5.01 -3.22
N GLY A 35 11.90 4.68 -3.85
CA GLY A 35 12.86 3.75 -3.25
C GLY A 35 13.47 4.27 -1.95
N ALA A 36 13.68 5.59 -1.82
CA ALA A 36 14.14 6.19 -0.57
C ALA A 36 13.03 6.21 0.49
N ILE A 37 11.79 6.45 0.07
CA ILE A 37 10.60 6.39 0.93
C ILE A 37 10.42 4.97 1.48
N ASP A 38 10.48 3.94 0.62
CA ASP A 38 10.33 2.54 1.00
C ASP A 38 11.40 2.12 2.03
N GLN A 39 12.65 2.56 1.81
CA GLN A 39 13.74 2.29 2.74
C GLN A 39 13.50 2.95 4.11
N ALA A 40 13.07 4.22 4.12
CA ALA A 40 12.75 4.92 5.37
C ALA A 40 11.56 4.26 6.11
N TRP A 41 10.54 3.81 5.39
CA TRP A 41 9.41 3.07 5.96
C TRP A 41 9.82 1.73 6.55
N LEU A 42 10.73 1.01 5.88
CA LEU A 42 11.27 -0.26 6.37
C LEU A 42 12.00 -0.07 7.70
N GLU A 43 12.89 0.92 7.77
CA GLU A 43 13.64 1.26 8.99
C GLU A 43 12.71 1.64 10.14
N GLU A 44 11.79 2.57 9.90
CA GLU A 44 10.81 3.01 10.91
C GLU A 44 9.94 1.85 11.40
N SER A 45 9.49 0.97 10.50
CA SER A 45 8.65 -0.18 10.86
C SER A 45 9.41 -1.17 11.75
N GLN A 46 10.68 -1.41 11.45
CA GLN A 46 11.54 -2.29 12.25
C GLN A 46 11.81 -1.70 13.64
N ASP A 47 12.08 -0.39 13.71
CA ASP A 47 12.34 0.29 14.98
C ASP A 47 11.10 0.33 15.86
N ARG A 48 9.91 0.61 15.30
CA ARG A 48 8.64 0.53 16.04
C ARG A 48 8.35 -0.88 16.55
N LEU A 49 8.59 -1.90 15.73
CA LEU A 49 8.39 -3.28 16.15
C LEU A 49 9.34 -3.67 17.29
N ARG A 50 10.59 -3.17 17.25
CA ARG A 50 11.56 -3.38 18.33
C ARG A 50 11.12 -2.71 19.62
N ALA A 51 10.76 -1.43 19.57
CA ALA A 51 10.27 -0.68 20.72
C ALA A 51 9.03 -1.33 21.35
N TYR A 52 8.08 -1.79 20.53
CA TYR A 52 6.89 -2.51 21.02
C TYR A 52 7.27 -3.80 21.75
N ARG A 53 8.16 -4.61 21.16
CA ARG A 53 8.63 -5.87 21.78
C ARG A 53 9.41 -5.64 23.07
N GLN A 54 10.06 -4.50 23.21
CA GLN A 54 10.79 -4.08 24.42
C GLN A 54 9.86 -3.48 25.49
N GLY A 55 8.62 -3.13 25.13
CA GLY A 55 7.66 -2.48 26.02
C GLY A 55 7.83 -0.96 26.10
N ASP A 56 8.64 -0.37 25.22
CA ASP A 56 8.88 1.09 25.17
C ASP A 56 7.68 1.84 24.57
N ILE A 57 6.86 1.15 23.76
CA ILE A 57 5.60 1.67 23.21
C ILE A 57 4.49 0.63 23.35
N GLU A 58 3.25 1.11 23.45
CA GLU A 58 2.05 0.27 23.48
C GLU A 58 1.42 0.15 22.08
N ALA A 59 0.79 -0.99 21.82
CA ALA A 59 -0.04 -1.16 20.64
C ALA A 59 -1.47 -0.68 20.92
N VAL A 60 -2.10 -0.09 19.91
CA VAL A 60 -3.53 0.25 19.93
C VAL A 60 -4.33 -0.81 19.18
N ASP A 61 -5.62 -0.92 19.52
CA ASP A 61 -6.52 -1.81 18.80
C ASP A 61 -6.66 -1.35 17.34
N GLY A 62 -6.38 -2.26 16.41
CA GLY A 62 -6.30 -1.97 14.98
C GLY A 62 -7.65 -1.62 14.36
N GLU A 63 -8.70 -2.38 14.68
CA GLU A 63 -10.04 -2.17 14.12
C GLU A 63 -10.63 -0.84 14.58
N ARG A 64 -10.49 -0.53 15.88
CA ARG A 64 -10.89 0.75 16.45
C ARG A 64 -10.13 1.91 15.81
N SER A 65 -8.80 1.81 15.71
CA SER A 65 -7.98 2.87 15.14
C SER A 65 -8.34 3.18 13.68
N LEU A 66 -8.60 2.14 12.88
CA LEU A 66 -9.05 2.31 11.49
C LEU A 66 -10.46 2.89 11.39
N SER A 67 -11.36 2.51 12.31
CA SER A 67 -12.72 3.05 12.36
C SER A 67 -12.71 4.54 12.69
N ASP A 68 -11.97 4.94 13.73
CA ASP A 68 -11.80 6.33 14.15
C ASP A 68 -11.20 7.19 13.01
N LEU A 69 -10.23 6.64 12.25
CA LEU A 69 -9.66 7.33 11.09
C LEU A 69 -10.70 7.55 9.97
N LYS A 70 -11.50 6.53 9.65
CA LYS A 70 -12.55 6.63 8.62
C LYS A 70 -13.60 7.67 8.99
N GLU A 71 -14.03 7.72 10.25
CA GLU A 71 -14.97 8.74 10.73
C GLU A 71 -14.41 10.15 10.63
N ARG A 72 -13.10 10.33 10.84
CA ARG A 72 -12.43 11.63 10.71
C ARG A 72 -12.29 12.10 9.27
N LEU A 73 -11.98 11.20 8.34
CA LEU A 73 -11.74 11.51 6.92
C LEU A 73 -13.02 11.64 6.09
N SER A 74 -14.15 11.20 6.61
CA SER A 74 -15.47 11.30 5.96
C SER A 74 -16.25 12.57 6.32
N ARG A 75 -15.66 13.46 7.14
CA ARG A 75 -16.17 14.81 7.45
C ARG A 75 -15.57 15.84 6.52
#